data_AF-A0A2V9NCF8-F1
#
_entry.id   AF-A0A2V9NCF8-F1
#
_cell.length_a   1.000
_cell.length_b   1.000
_cell.length_c   1.000
_cell.angle_alpha   90.00
_cell.angle_beta   90.00
_cell.angle_gamma   90.00
#
_symmetry.space_group_name_H-M   'P 1'
#
loop_
_entity.id
_entity.type
_entity.pdbx_description
1 polymer ?
#
loop_
_entity_poly.entity_id
_entity_poly.type
_entity_poly.pdbx_seq_one_letter_code
_entity_poly.pdbx_strand_id
1 'polypeptide(L)'
;MVAIFLTGSTGYIGAHVAANLLNEHGASLNLLVRARDAHEAEDRLWRGLQLHLDFKPFYEYLQTRIRIFRGDLTSERFGLSTDDYDRLVHTTDSVIHCAASLRGHQAGARSRPLPWPAPLQPRQHGCGGW
;
A
#
# COMPACT_ATOMS: atom_id res chain seq x y z
N MET A 1 -27.03 0.51 -1.84
CA MET A 1 -26.21 -0.49 -1.13
C MET A 1 -25.09 0.27 -0.43
N VAL A 2 -24.96 0.09 0.87
CA VAL A 2 -23.94 0.76 1.68
C VAL A 2 -22.75 -0.19 1.83
N ALA A 3 -21.54 0.35 1.78
CA ALA A 3 -20.29 -0.40 1.68
C ALA A 3 -19.21 0.18 2.60
N ILE A 4 -18.21 -0.65 2.93
CA ILE A 4 -17.04 -0.22 3.69
C ILE A 4 -16.01 0.33 2.70
N PHE A 5 -15.55 1.57 2.91
CA PHE A 5 -14.44 2.13 2.15
C PHE A 5 -13.12 1.65 2.73
N LEU A 6 -12.36 0.88 1.94
CA LEU A 6 -11.06 0.36 2.32
C LEU A 6 -9.97 0.93 1.41
N THR A 7 -8.94 1.48 2.06
CA THR A 7 -7.71 1.91 1.40
C THR A 7 -6.59 0.91 1.69
N GLY A 8 -5.68 0.72 0.73
CA GLY A 8 -4.55 -0.20 0.90
C GLY A 8 -4.89 -1.68 0.65
N SER A 9 -6.01 -1.97 -0.01
CA SER A 9 -6.45 -3.34 -0.36
C SER A 9 -5.50 -4.10 -1.29
N THR A 10 -4.55 -3.42 -1.92
CA THR A 10 -3.49 -4.03 -2.75
C THR A 10 -2.20 -4.37 -1.98
N GLY A 11 -2.14 -4.03 -0.68
CA GLY A 11 -1.04 -4.41 0.22
C GLY A 11 -1.40 -5.63 1.06
N TYR A 12 -0.42 -6.23 1.73
CA TYR A 12 -0.60 -7.50 2.46
C TYR A 12 -1.73 -7.46 3.51
N ILE A 13 -1.66 -6.53 4.47
CA ILE A 13 -2.67 -6.42 5.54
C ILE A 13 -4.04 -6.04 4.96
N GLY A 14 -4.08 -5.05 4.06
CA GLY A 14 -5.34 -4.60 3.47
C GLY A 14 -6.00 -5.67 2.60
N ALA A 15 -5.24 -6.49 1.90
CA ALA A 15 -5.76 -7.62 1.13
C ALA A 15 -6.34 -8.70 2.04
N HIS A 16 -5.65 -9.04 3.14
CA HIS A 16 -6.18 -9.97 4.14
C HIS A 16 -7.51 -9.47 4.73
N VAL A 17 -7.57 -8.19 5.13
CA VAL A 17 -8.79 -7.56 5.65
C VAL A 17 -9.92 -7.58 4.61
N ALA A 18 -9.63 -7.21 3.36
CA ALA A 18 -10.60 -7.24 2.28
C ALA A 18 -11.17 -8.65 2.04
N ALA A 19 -10.30 -9.66 1.95
CA ALA A 19 -10.71 -11.05 1.76
C ALA A 19 -11.59 -11.54 2.92
N ASN A 20 -11.22 -11.21 4.17
CA ASN A 20 -11.99 -11.58 5.34
C ASN A 20 -13.39 -10.93 5.33
N LEU A 21 -13.47 -9.62 5.05
CA LEU A 21 -14.75 -8.91 4.96
C LEU A 21 -15.67 -9.47 3.88
N LEU A 22 -15.11 -9.90 2.74
CA LEU A 22 -15.88 -10.49 1.64
C LEU A 22 -16.38 -11.91 1.96
N ASN A 23 -15.49 -12.78 2.47
CA ASN A 23 -15.77 -14.19 2.70
C ASN A 23 -16.56 -14.46 3.97
N GLU A 24 -16.12 -13.90 5.10
CA GLU A 24 -16.66 -14.25 6.42
C GLU A 24 -17.83 -13.35 6.83
N HIS A 25 -17.83 -12.10 6.37
CA HIS A 25 -18.83 -11.10 6.76
C HIS A 25 -19.81 -10.73 5.65
N GLY A 26 -19.57 -11.18 4.42
CA GLY A 26 -20.42 -10.88 3.28
C GLY A 26 -20.53 -9.39 2.93
N ALA A 27 -19.55 -8.57 3.36
CA ALA A 27 -19.60 -7.14 3.21
C ALA A 27 -19.46 -6.70 1.74
N SER A 28 -20.00 -5.52 1.43
CA SER A 28 -19.70 -4.80 0.19
C SER A 28 -18.56 -3.82 0.43
N LEU A 29 -17.65 -3.68 -0.53
CA LEU A 29 -16.43 -2.89 -0.39
C LEU A 29 -16.30 -1.83 -1.48
N ASN A 30 -16.05 -0.59 -1.07
CA ASN A 30 -15.51 0.46 -1.93
C ASN A 30 -13.98 0.43 -1.77
N LEU A 31 -13.24 0.13 -2.83
CA LEU A 31 -11.79 -0.07 -2.77
C LEU A 31 -11.04 1.02 -3.52
N LEU A 32 -10.15 1.75 -2.84
CA LEU A 32 -9.26 2.71 -3.50
C LEU A 32 -8.03 2.00 -4.07
N VAL A 33 -7.89 2.02 -5.39
CA VAL A 33 -6.78 1.36 -6.11
C VAL A 33 -6.11 2.35 -7.06
N ARG A 34 -4.80 2.59 -6.87
CA ARG A 34 -4.01 3.39 -7.82
C ARG A 34 -3.83 2.63 -9.14
N ALA A 35 -4.42 3.11 -10.23
CA ALA A 35 -4.33 2.48 -11.55
C ALA A 35 -4.68 3.50 -12.65
N ARG A 36 -4.19 3.28 -13.86
CA ARG A 36 -4.46 4.15 -15.03
C ARG A 36 -5.79 3.81 -15.69
N ASP A 37 -6.13 2.53 -15.75
CA ASP A 37 -7.36 2.02 -16.35
C ASP A 37 -8.04 0.97 -15.46
N ALA A 38 -9.20 0.49 -15.88
CA ALA A 38 -9.97 -0.49 -15.12
C ALA A 38 -9.26 -1.85 -15.04
N HIS A 39 -8.63 -2.29 -16.14
CA HIS A 39 -7.93 -3.56 -16.21
C HIS A 39 -6.72 -3.60 -15.27
N GLU A 40 -5.89 -2.55 -15.28
CA GLU A 40 -4.78 -2.42 -14.33
C GLU A 40 -5.28 -2.41 -12.88
N ALA A 41 -6.45 -1.83 -12.61
CA ALA A 41 -7.01 -1.79 -11.27
C ALA A 41 -7.44 -3.19 -10.78
N GLU A 42 -8.12 -3.95 -11.63
CA GLU A 42 -8.52 -5.34 -11.37
C GLU A 42 -7.30 -6.25 -11.19
N ASP A 43 -6.30 -6.13 -12.06
CA ASP A 43 -5.05 -6.89 -11.99
C ASP A 43 -4.25 -6.58 -10.73
N ARG A 44 -4.18 -5.31 -10.32
CA ARG A 44 -3.52 -4.92 -9.06
C ARG A 44 -4.28 -5.46 -7.86
N LEU A 45 -5.60 -5.43 -7.90
CA LEU A 45 -6.45 -5.93 -6.83
C LEU A 45 -6.34 -7.46 -6.69
N TRP A 46 -6.41 -8.19 -7.81
CA TRP A 46 -6.20 -9.64 -7.85
C TRP A 46 -4.84 -10.02 -7.28
N ARG A 47 -3.76 -9.35 -7.70
CA ARG A 47 -2.41 -9.62 -7.20
C ARG A 47 -2.29 -9.48 -5.68
N GLY A 48 -3.03 -8.57 -5.06
CA GLY A 48 -3.09 -8.42 -3.61
C GLY A 48 -3.93 -9.52 -2.94
N LEU A 49 -5.13 -9.78 -3.47
CA LEU A 49 -6.11 -10.68 -2.87
C LEU A 49 -5.82 -12.17 -3.08
N GLN A 50 -5.09 -12.56 -4.13
CA GLN A 50 -4.89 -13.97 -4.50
C GLN A 50 -4.19 -14.83 -3.42
N LEU A 51 -3.55 -14.21 -2.43
CA LEU A 51 -2.97 -14.92 -1.28
C LEU A 51 -4.01 -15.32 -0.22
N HIS A 52 -5.22 -14.76 -0.31
CA HIS A 52 -6.28 -14.88 0.69
C HIS A 52 -7.63 -15.25 0.06
N LEU A 53 -7.72 -15.27 -1.28
CA LEU A 53 -8.96 -15.47 -2.01
C LEU A 53 -8.70 -16.18 -3.34
N ASP A 54 -9.48 -17.24 -3.61
CA ASP A 54 -9.45 -17.93 -4.89
C ASP A 54 -10.04 -17.07 -6.02
N PHE A 55 -9.63 -17.33 -7.26
CA PHE A 55 -10.02 -16.52 -8.41
C PHE A 55 -11.53 -16.51 -8.67
N LYS A 56 -12.21 -17.66 -8.49
CA LYS A 56 -13.65 -17.76 -8.76
C LYS A 56 -14.49 -16.86 -7.83
N PRO A 57 -14.37 -16.95 -6.49
CA PRO A 57 -15.02 -16.00 -5.58
C PRO A 57 -14.61 -14.55 -5.84
N PHE A 58 -13.32 -14.29 -6.12
CA PHE A 58 -12.85 -12.95 -6.45
C PHE A 58 -13.61 -12.33 -7.64
N TYR A 59 -13.74 -13.08 -8.74
CA TYR A 59 -14.43 -12.62 -9.94
C TYR A 59 -15.92 -12.37 -9.68
N GLU A 60 -16.57 -13.22 -8.88
CA GLU A 60 -17.96 -13.00 -8.46
C GLU A 60 -18.12 -11.73 -7.62
N TYR A 61 -17.24 -11.52 -6.64
CA TYR A 61 -17.27 -10.33 -5.79
C TYR A 61 -16.98 -9.05 -6.57
N LEU A 62 -16.11 -9.11 -7.57
CA LEU A 62 -15.83 -7.99 -8.46
C LEU A 62 -17.09 -7.49 -9.18
N GLN A 63 -18.02 -8.40 -9.49
CA GLN A 63 -19.28 -8.07 -10.16
C GLN A 63 -20.41 -7.68 -9.21
N THR A 64 -20.35 -8.11 -7.94
CA THR A 64 -21.50 -8.06 -7.03
C THR A 64 -21.29 -7.20 -5.78
N ARG A 65 -20.09 -7.20 -5.20
CA ARG A 65 -19.81 -6.63 -3.86
C ARG A 65 -18.67 -5.63 -3.83
N ILE A 66 -17.78 -5.66 -4.82
CA ILE A 66 -16.62 -4.78 -4.91
C ILE A 66 -16.92 -3.66 -5.89
N ARG A 67 -16.63 -2.43 -5.49
CA ARG A 67 -16.53 -1.29 -6.38
C ARG A 67 -15.14 -0.69 -6.28
N ILE A 68 -14.43 -0.65 -7.41
CA ILE A 68 -13.11 -0.06 -7.47
C ILE A 68 -13.22 1.43 -7.78
N PHE A 69 -12.61 2.25 -6.94
CA PHE A 69 -12.35 3.67 -7.19
C PHE A 69 -10.87 3.82 -7.56
N ARG A 70 -10.61 4.25 -8.78
CA ARG A 70 -9.24 4.46 -9.28
C ARG A 70 -8.74 5.82 -8.80
N GLY A 71 -7.87 5.83 -7.80
CA GLY A 71 -7.43 7.08 -7.19
C GLY A 71 -6.19 6.93 -6.31
N ASP A 72 -5.67 8.05 -5.84
CA ASP A 72 -4.51 8.15 -4.95
C ASP A 72 -4.88 8.89 -3.67
N LEU A 73 -4.59 8.27 -2.53
CA LEU A 73 -4.86 8.83 -1.21
C LEU A 73 -4.17 10.18 -0.97
N THR A 74 -3.03 10.44 -1.63
CA THR A 74 -2.27 11.69 -1.43
C THR A 74 -2.87 12.89 -2.17
N SER A 75 -3.82 12.65 -3.06
CA SER A 75 -4.45 13.69 -3.87
C SER A 75 -5.72 14.21 -3.20
N GLU A 76 -6.06 15.49 -3.43
CA GLU A 76 -7.36 16.03 -3.05
C GLU A 76 -8.48 15.17 -3.64
N ARG A 77 -9.52 14.88 -2.85
CA ARG A 77 -10.64 13.97 -3.22
C ARG A 77 -10.16 12.62 -3.76
N PHE A 78 -9.00 12.16 -3.29
CA PHE A 78 -8.31 10.96 -3.76
C PHE A 78 -7.98 10.94 -5.26
N GLY A 79 -7.95 12.10 -5.91
CA GLY A 79 -7.79 12.21 -7.38
C GLY A 79 -9.00 11.69 -8.17
N LEU A 80 -10.15 11.54 -7.52
CA LEU A 80 -11.40 11.13 -8.16
C LEU A 80 -12.07 12.32 -8.87
N SER A 81 -12.87 11.99 -9.88
CA SER A 81 -13.84 12.95 -10.42
C SER A 81 -14.85 13.35 -9.34
N THR A 82 -15.51 14.50 -9.51
CA THR A 82 -16.57 14.93 -8.57
C THR A 82 -17.65 13.87 -8.45
N ASP A 83 -18.11 13.30 -9.56
CA ASP A 83 -19.15 12.28 -9.58
C ASP A 83 -18.72 10.99 -8.85
N ASP A 84 -17.48 10.53 -9.07
CA ASP A 84 -16.96 9.36 -8.37
C ASP A 84 -16.77 9.62 -6.88
N TYR A 85 -16.31 10.82 -6.52
CA TYR A 85 -16.16 11.22 -5.13
C TYR A 85 -17.51 11.29 -4.41
N ASP A 86 -18.50 11.93 -5.01
CA ASP A 86 -19.85 12.03 -4.45
C ASP A 86 -20.47 10.64 -4.33
N ARG A 87 -20.29 9.78 -5.34
CA ARG A 87 -20.72 8.38 -5.27
C ARG A 87 -20.02 7.61 -4.16
N LEU A 88 -18.71 7.82 -3.97
CA LEU A 88 -17.97 7.20 -2.87
C LEU A 88 -18.55 7.64 -1.53
N VAL A 89 -18.76 8.94 -1.33
CA VAL A 89 -19.34 9.51 -0.09
C VAL A 89 -20.73 8.94 0.17
N HIS A 90 -21.62 8.92 -0.83
CA HIS A 90 -23.00 8.46 -0.65
C HIS A 90 -23.17 6.95 -0.50
N THR A 91 -22.13 6.16 -0.82
CA THR A 91 -22.20 4.70 -0.74
C THR A 91 -21.33 4.10 0.37
N THR A 92 -20.71 4.95 1.19
CA THR A 92 -19.82 4.53 2.28
C THR A 92 -20.48 4.71 3.65
N ASP A 93 -20.55 3.66 4.46
CA ASP A 93 -20.95 3.77 5.89
C ASP A 93 -19.76 3.92 6.82
N SER A 94 -18.66 3.24 6.50
CA SER A 94 -17.53 3.03 7.39
C SER A 94 -16.24 3.11 6.58
N VAL A 95 -15.17 3.58 7.22
CA VAL A 95 -13.85 3.69 6.59
C VAL A 95 -12.85 2.84 7.34
N ILE A 96 -12.13 1.98 6.61
CA ILE A 96 -10.96 1.24 7.08
C ILE A 96 -9.73 1.73 6.32
N HIS A 97 -8.73 2.19 7.05
CA HIS A 97 -7.49 2.71 6.49
C HIS A 97 -6.31 1.76 6.75
N CYS A 98 -5.94 0.97 5.74
CA CYS A 98 -4.78 0.06 5.79
C CYS A 98 -3.65 0.50 4.84
N ALA A 99 -3.79 1.64 4.16
CA ALA A 99 -2.75 2.13 3.26
C ALA A 99 -1.58 2.73 4.06
N ALA A 100 -0.48 1.97 4.15
CA ALA A 100 0.78 2.48 4.67
C ALA A 100 1.78 2.73 3.54
N SER A 101 2.49 3.86 3.59
CA SER A 101 3.67 4.05 2.74
C SER A 101 4.84 3.30 3.37
N LEU A 102 5.05 2.05 2.98
CA LEU A 102 6.32 1.35 3.19
C LEU A 102 7.37 1.88 2.21
N ARG A 103 7.57 3.20 2.16
CA ARG A 103 8.88 3.70 1.77
C ARG A 103 9.76 3.38 2.97
N GLY A 104 10.49 2.27 2.87
CA GLY A 104 11.64 2.07 3.74
C GLY A 104 12.41 3.38 3.72
N HIS A 105 12.61 3.96 4.90
CA HIS A 105 13.33 5.21 5.08
C HIS A 105 14.66 5.05 4.32
N GLN A 106 14.73 5.52 3.07
CA GLN A 106 16.02 5.87 2.49
C GLN A 106 16.36 7.13 3.26
N ALA A 107 17.00 6.90 4.42
CA ALA A 107 17.70 7.93 5.12
C ALA A 107 18.51 8.67 4.05
N GLY A 108 18.14 9.93 3.80
CA GLY A 108 19.03 10.88 3.17
C GLY A 108 20.22 11.08 4.10
N ALA A 109 21.10 10.09 4.18
CA ALA A 109 22.44 10.24 4.70
C ALA A 109 23.34 10.20 3.47
N ARG A 110 23.69 11.38 2.96
CA ARG A 110 24.97 11.57 2.29
C ARG A 110 26.07 11.31 3.33
N SER A 111 26.31 10.06 3.69
CA SER A 111 27.57 9.66 4.32
C SER A 111 28.48 9.20 3.18
N ARG A 112 29.46 10.04 2.83
CA ARG A 112 30.63 9.55 2.10
C ARG A 112 31.20 8.39 2.92
N PRO A 113 31.34 7.17 2.37
CA PRO A 113 32.07 6.13 3.08
C PRO A 113 33.53 6.59 3.23
N LEU A 114 34.01 6.67 4.47
CA LEU A 114 35.46 6.69 4.73
C LEU A 114 36.00 5.32 4.29
N PRO A 115 37.06 5.24 3.46
CA PRO A 115 37.70 3.97 3.20
C PRO A 115 38.50 3.53 4.44
N TRP A 116 38.13 2.40 5.03
CA TRP A 116 38.92 1.66 6.02
C TRP A 116 39.31 0.29 5.41
N PRO A 117 40.54 -0.24 5.61
CA PRO A 117 41.50 0.12 6.65
C PRO A 117 42.56 1.16 6.27
N ALA A 118 42.74 2.17 7.14
CA ALA A 118 43.97 2.94 7.19
C ALA A 118 45.00 2.15 8.02
N PRO A 119 46.24 1.97 7.54
CA PRO A 119 47.24 1.22 8.28
C PRO A 119 47.65 1.97 9.55
N LEU A 120 47.67 1.26 10.68
CA LEU A 120 48.30 1.68 11.92
C LEU A 120 49.79 1.95 11.65
N GLN A 121 50.21 3.22 11.64
CA GLN A 121 51.63 3.54 11.70
C GLN A 121 52.16 3.23 13.12
N PRO A 122 53.32 2.56 13.25
CA PRO A 122 53.89 2.26 14.55
C PRO A 122 54.37 3.55 15.22
N ARG A 123 54.07 3.72 16.51
CA ARG A 123 54.64 4.77 17.34
C ARG A 123 56.15 4.61 17.37
N GLN A 124 56.89 5.60 16.88
CA GLN A 124 58.31 5.70 17.13
C GLN A 124 58.52 5.97 18.62
N HIS A 125 59.13 5.02 19.30
CA HIS A 125 59.65 5.16 20.65
C HIS A 125 60.85 6.11 20.61
N GLY A 126 60.68 7.33 21.10
CA GLY A 126 61.79 8.23 21.41
C GLY A 126 62.31 7.96 22.82
N CYS A 127 63.33 7.09 22.94
CA CYS A 127 64.18 7.01 24.13
C CYS A 127 65.52 7.71 23.84
N GLY A 128 65.69 8.90 24.43
CA GLY A 128 66.86 9.35 25.21
C GLY A 128 68.29 9.43 24.63
N GLY A 129 68.94 10.57 24.90
CA GLY A 129 70.39 10.76 25.07
C GLY A 129 71.15 11.00 23.76
N TRP A 130 71.92 12.08 23.58
CA TRP A 130 72.87 12.76 24.47
C TRP A 130 72.84 14.28 24.30
#